data_AF-A0A7L4MRS0-F1
#
_entry.id   AF-A0A7L4MRS0-F1
#
_cell.length_a   1.000
_cell.length_b   1.000
_cell.length_c   1.000
_cell.angle_alpha   90.00
_cell.angle_beta   90.00
_cell.angle_gamma   90.00
#
_symmetry.space_group_name_H-M   'P 1'
#
loop_
_entity.id
_entity.type
_entity.pdbx_description
1 polymer ?
#
loop_
_entity_poly.entity_id
_entity_poly.type
_entity_poly.pdbx_seq_one_letter_code
_entity_poly.pdbx_strand_id
1 'polypeptide(L)'
;QGVRIPSLGYFDTVLQRIQVGDEAVTIQSPMFHLAMNLAVGHNLMDDKAYLPGNKEVEPLAYTKVATAASVSRLKAESCIQGTVSLLSRCLGKGENIALVLRDVG
;
A
#
# COMPACT_ATOMS: atom_id res chain seq x y z
N GLN A 1 -4.55 13.01 -1.93
CA GLN A 1 -4.15 12.72 -0.54
C GLN A 1 -4.08 11.22 -0.41
N GLY A 2 -2.97 10.68 0.11
CA GLY A 2 -2.76 9.24 0.19
C GLY A 2 -3.56 8.57 1.31
N VAL A 3 -3.64 7.24 1.28
CA VAL A 3 -4.29 6.42 2.32
C VAL A 3 -3.30 5.41 2.90
N ARG A 4 -3.15 5.40 4.23
CA ARG A 4 -2.27 4.52 4.99
C ARG A 4 -3.03 3.31 5.50
N ILE A 5 -2.57 2.12 5.17
CA ILE A 5 -3.05 0.86 5.74
C ILE A 5 -2.10 0.45 6.87
N PRO A 6 -2.58 0.38 8.13
CA PRO A 6 -1.73 0.06 9.27
C PRO A 6 -0.90 -1.22 9.07
N SER A 7 0.39 -1.12 9.37
CA SER A 7 1.38 -2.21 9.29
C SER A 7 1.64 -2.81 7.90
N LEU A 8 0.89 -2.39 6.87
CA LEU A 8 1.04 -2.89 5.50
C LEU A 8 1.78 -1.89 4.61
N GLY A 9 1.35 -0.63 4.60
CA GLY A 9 1.88 0.35 3.66
C GLY A 9 0.96 1.54 3.45
N TYR A 10 1.14 2.24 2.35
CA TYR A 10 0.25 3.32 1.93
C TYR A 10 0.11 3.41 0.42
N PHE A 11 -1.03 3.94 -0.02
CA PHE A 11 -1.25 4.37 -1.38
C PHE A 11 -1.04 5.88 -1.49
N ASP A 12 -0.37 6.31 -2.54
CA ASP A 12 -0.31 7.71 -2.94
C ASP A 12 -0.22 7.84 -4.46
N THR A 13 -0.42 9.05 -4.97
CA THR A 13 -0.24 9.38 -6.38
C THR A 13 1.13 10.04 -6.57
N VAL A 14 1.95 9.43 -7.42
CA VAL A 14 3.26 9.95 -7.79
C VAL A 14 3.15 10.64 -9.15
N LEU A 15 3.68 11.86 -9.23
CA LEU A 15 3.81 12.58 -10.49
C LEU A 15 5.03 12.04 -11.23
N GLN A 16 4.81 11.38 -12.35
CA GLN A 16 5.87 10.82 -13.17
C GLN A 16 5.92 11.53 -14.52
N ARG A 17 7.11 11.95 -14.94
CA ARG A 17 7.32 12.40 -16.32
C ARG A 17 7.74 11.19 -17.15
N ILE A 18 6.97 10.92 -18.20
CA ILE A 18 7.22 9.86 -19.16
C ILE A 18 7.45 10.47 -20.55
N GLN A 19 8.36 9.89 -21.31
CA GLN A 19 8.56 10.27 -22.72
C GLN A 19 7.59 9.48 -23.58
N VAL A 20 6.81 10.18 -24.40
CA VAL A 20 5.90 9.59 -25.39
C VAL A 20 6.30 10.16 -26.75
N GLY A 21 7.15 9.43 -27.47
CA GLY A 21 7.83 9.98 -28.65
C GLY A 21 8.81 11.09 -28.26
N ASP A 22 8.72 12.24 -28.92
CA ASP A 22 9.53 13.43 -28.63
C ASP A 22 8.92 14.33 -27.53
N GLU A 23 7.70 14.02 -27.05
CA GLU A 23 7.01 14.82 -26.05
C GLU A 23 7.13 14.23 -24.65
N ALA A 24 7.32 15.11 -23.67
CA ALA A 24 7.32 14.76 -22.24
C ALA A 24 5.90 14.94 -21.67
N VAL A 25 5.26 13.83 -21.29
CA VAL A 25 3.95 13.85 -20.66
C VAL A 25 4.11 13.64 -19.15
N THR A 26 3.39 14.43 -18.37
CA THR A 26 3.34 14.26 -16.93
C THR A 26 2.10 13.48 -16.55
N ILE A 27 2.26 12.30 -15.96
CA ILE A 27 1.17 11.43 -15.51
C ILE A 27 1.12 11.36 -13.99
N GLN A 28 -0.08 11.13 -13.47
CA GLN A 28 -0.34 10.86 -12.06
C GLN A 28 -0.57 9.35 -11.89
N SER A 29 0.42 8.66 -11.35
CA SER A 29 0.41 7.20 -11.22
C SER A 29 0.09 6.80 -9.78
N PRO A 30 -0.94 5.98 -9.54
CA PRO A 30 -1.18 5.42 -8.21
C PRO A 30 -0.10 4.39 -7.89
N MET A 31 0.59 4.62 -6.77
CA MET A 31 1.68 3.78 -6.29
C MET A 31 1.33 3.25 -4.91
N PHE A 32 1.55 1.95 -4.72
CA PHE A 32 1.53 1.33 -3.42
C PHE A 32 2.95 1.25 -2.87
N HIS A 33 3.15 1.75 -1.66
CA HIS A 33 4.43 1.74 -0.96
C HIS A 33 4.34 0.84 0.27
N LEU A 34 5.20 -0.18 0.31
CA LEU A 34 5.28 -1.12 1.43
C LEU A 34 5.79 -0.42 2.69
N ALA A 35 5.21 -0.73 3.85
CA ALA A 35 5.66 -0.16 5.11
C ALA A 35 7.10 -0.61 5.43
N MET A 36 7.93 0.32 5.91
CA MET A 36 9.35 0.08 6.15
C MET A 36 9.62 -1.04 7.15
N ASN A 37 8.77 -1.18 8.18
CA ASN A 37 8.89 -2.28 9.14
C ASN A 37 8.68 -3.66 8.50
N LEU A 38 7.80 -3.76 7.49
CA LEU A 38 7.61 -5.00 6.73
C LEU A 38 8.73 -5.21 5.72
N ALA A 39 9.18 -4.13 5.06
CA ALA A 39 10.25 -4.20 4.07
C ALA A 39 11.61 -4.57 4.68
N VAL A 40 12.03 -3.87 5.73
CA VAL A 40 13.28 -4.15 6.47
C VAL A 40 13.18 -5.49 7.20
N GLY A 41 12.07 -5.74 7.89
CA GLY A 41 11.89 -6.94 8.70
C GLY A 41 11.95 -8.24 7.89
N HIS A 42 11.70 -8.17 6.58
CA HIS A 42 11.69 -9.32 5.67
C HIS A 42 12.68 -9.20 4.51
N ASN A 43 13.67 -8.29 4.59
CA ASN A 43 14.71 -8.08 3.56
C ASN A 43 14.14 -7.85 2.14
N LEU A 44 13.05 -7.10 2.03
CA LEU A 44 12.35 -6.80 0.77
C LEU A 44 12.78 -5.48 0.14
N MET A 45 13.82 -4.81 0.67
CA MET A 45 14.31 -3.55 0.12
C MET A 45 15.00 -3.77 -1.23
N ASP A 46 14.58 -3.00 -2.24
CA ASP A 46 15.32 -2.77 -3.48
C ASP A 46 16.17 -1.48 -3.33
N ASP A 47 17.35 -1.43 -3.94
CA ASP A 47 18.32 -0.33 -3.80
C ASP A 47 17.78 1.04 -4.25
N LYS A 48 16.63 1.07 -4.93
CA LYS A 48 16.01 2.28 -5.49
C LYS A 48 14.73 2.74 -4.78
N ALA A 49 14.27 2.01 -3.78
CA ALA A 49 12.90 2.16 -3.28
C ALA A 49 12.77 3.09 -2.06
N TYR A 50 13.19 4.35 -2.15
CA TYR A 50 12.70 5.45 -1.27
C TYR A 50 13.19 6.81 -1.82
N LEU A 51 12.33 7.80 -2.10
CA LEU A 51 11.68 8.73 -1.16
C LEU A 51 10.56 9.50 -1.89
N PRO A 52 9.39 9.72 -1.25
CA PRO A 52 8.79 11.04 -1.29
C PRO A 52 8.58 11.56 0.13
N GLY A 53 9.30 12.63 0.48
CA GLY A 53 9.25 13.27 1.79
C GLY A 53 7.84 13.76 2.19
N ASN A 54 7.61 13.82 3.50
CA ASN A 54 6.55 14.53 4.24
C ASN A 54 5.18 14.71 3.56
N LYS A 55 4.72 13.77 2.73
CA LYS A 55 3.33 13.79 2.26
C LYS A 55 2.45 13.27 3.39
N GLU A 56 1.47 14.08 3.78
CA GLU A 56 0.46 13.65 4.74
C GLU A 56 -0.43 12.59 4.10
N VAL A 57 -0.45 11.41 4.71
CA VAL A 57 -1.25 10.27 4.30
C VAL A 57 -2.29 10.02 5.38
N GLU A 58 -3.57 9.98 5.03
CA GLU A 58 -4.63 9.75 6.01
C GLU A 58 -4.67 8.28 6.43
N PRO A 59 -4.96 7.98 7.70
CA PRO A 59 -5.25 6.61 8.12
C PRO A 59 -6.44 6.03 7.34
N LEU A 60 -6.38 4.73 7.03
CA LEU A 60 -7.50 4.01 6.44
C LEU A 60 -8.78 4.18 7.28
N ALA A 61 -9.81 4.74 6.67
CA ALA A 61 -11.10 4.94 7.32
C ALA A 61 -11.87 3.61 7.40
N TYR A 62 -11.71 2.87 8.50
CA TYR A 62 -12.40 1.59 8.72
C TYR A 62 -13.92 1.69 8.62
N THR A 63 -14.52 2.84 8.92
CA THR A 63 -15.95 3.09 8.73
C THR A 63 -16.34 3.05 7.26
N LYS A 64 -15.56 3.68 6.37
CA LYS A 64 -15.80 3.64 4.92
C LYS A 64 -15.66 2.22 4.38
N VAL A 65 -14.63 1.49 4.83
CA VAL A 65 -14.43 0.08 4.46
C VAL A 65 -15.60 -0.78 4.92
N ALA A 66 -16.04 -0.61 6.17
CA ALA A 66 -17.15 -1.36 6.75
C ALA A 66 -18.45 -1.13 5.99
N THR A 67 -18.75 0.13 5.65
CA THR A 67 -19.90 0.48 4.81
C THR A 67 -19.82 -0.17 3.44
N ALA A 68 -18.67 -0.06 2.75
CA ALA A 68 -18.49 -0.65 1.42
C ALA A 68 -18.62 -2.18 1.43
N ALA A 69 -18.12 -2.83 2.49
CA ALA A 69 -18.19 -4.28 2.65
C ALA A 69 -19.48 -4.77 3.32
N SER A 70 -20.41 -3.88 3.69
CA SER A 70 -21.64 -4.23 4.44
C SER A 70 -21.38 -5.04 5.73
N VAL A 71 -20.33 -4.67 6.47
CA VAL A 71 -19.95 -5.30 7.75
C VAL A 71 -19.86 -4.26 8.87
N SER A 72 -19.70 -4.71 10.12
CA SER A 72 -19.41 -3.78 11.21
C SER A 72 -17.99 -3.23 11.11
N ARG A 73 -17.76 -2.03 11.66
CA ARG A 73 -16.42 -1.42 11.76
C ARG A 73 -15.41 -2.39 12.40
N LEU A 74 -15.80 -3.06 13.49
CA LEU A 74 -14.96 -4.02 14.19
C LEU A 74 -14.57 -5.21 13.30
N LYS A 75 -15.51 -5.74 12.51
CA LYS A 75 -15.24 -6.82 11.55
C LYS A 75 -14.27 -6.35 10.46
N ALA A 76 -14.48 -5.18 9.87
CA ALA A 76 -13.58 -4.63 8.85
C ALA A 76 -12.16 -4.46 9.40
N GLU A 77 -12.01 -3.86 10.57
CA GLU A 77 -10.72 -3.67 11.24
C GLU A 77 -10.03 -5.01 11.53
N SER A 78 -10.76 -5.97 12.12
CA SER A 78 -10.21 -7.30 12.43
C SER A 78 -9.76 -8.06 11.18
N CYS A 79 -10.54 -7.99 10.09
CA CYS A 79 -10.18 -8.64 8.82
C CYS A 79 -8.91 -8.04 8.23
N ILE A 80 -8.78 -6.70 8.22
CA ILE A 80 -7.58 -6.03 7.71
C ILE A 80 -6.36 -6.40 8.55
N GLN A 81 -6.45 -6.27 9.88
CA GLN A 81 -5.34 -6.61 10.78
C GLN A 81 -4.94 -8.09 10.67
N GLY A 82 -5.92 -9.00 10.60
CA GLY A 82 -5.69 -10.43 10.43
C GLY A 82 -4.98 -10.76 9.10
N THR A 83 -5.38 -10.09 8.01
CA THR A 83 -4.77 -10.27 6.68
C THR A 83 -3.31 -9.79 6.67
N VAL A 84 -3.03 -8.61 7.22
CA VAL A 84 -1.67 -8.05 7.31
C VAL A 84 -0.79 -8.92 8.22
N SER A 85 -1.35 -9.45 9.30
CA SER A 85 -0.64 -10.37 10.20
C SER A 85 -0.29 -11.70 9.53
N LEU A 86 -1.23 -12.25 8.74
CA LEU A 86 -0.98 -13.45 7.93
C LEU A 86 0.12 -13.19 6.90
N LEU A 87 0.03 -12.08 6.15
CA LEU A 87 1.04 -11.67 5.17
C LEU A 87 2.43 -11.59 5.82
N SER A 88 2.56 -10.87 6.93
CA SER A 88 3.83 -10.73 7.64
C SER A 88 4.40 -12.07 8.11
N ARG A 89 3.54 -12.97 8.60
CA ARG A 89 3.96 -14.32 9.01
C ARG A 89 4.46 -15.15 7.83
N CYS A 90 3.77 -15.10 6.69
CA CYS A 90 4.18 -15.81 5.48
C CYS A 90 5.53 -15.29 4.97
N LEU A 91 5.70 -13.96 4.92
CA LEU A 91 6.99 -13.33 4.58
C LEU A 91 8.10 -13.77 5.53
N GLY A 92 7.85 -13.82 6.83
CA GLY A 92 8.83 -14.24 7.83
C GLY A 92 9.26 -15.71 7.72
N LYS A 93 8.48 -16.53 7.02
CA LYS A 93 8.83 -17.92 6.70
C LYS A 93 9.52 -18.07 5.33
N GLY A 94 9.71 -16.99 4.60
CA GLY A 94 10.20 -17.02 3.22
C GLY A 94 9.21 -17.63 2.23
N GLU A 95 7.91 -17.66 2.56
CA GLU A 95 6.88 -18.16 1.64
C GLU A 95 6.72 -17.18 0.45
N ASN A 96 6.64 -17.72 -0.77
CA ASN A 96 6.33 -16.93 -1.95
C ASN A 96 4.82 -16.69 -2.03
N ILE A 97 4.39 -15.48 -1.67
CA ILE A 97 2.98 -15.07 -1.59
C ILE A 97 2.71 -13.90 -2.52
N ALA A 98 1.54 -13.91 -3.16
CA ALA A 98 1.05 -12.79 -3.95
C ALA A 98 0.00 -12.00 -3.15
N LEU A 99 0.26 -10.71 -2.92
CA LEU A 99 -0.75 -9.77 -2.46
C LEU A 99 -1.31 -9.02 -3.69
N VAL A 100 -2.51 -9.41 -4.12
CA VAL A 100 -3.15 -8.83 -5.29
C VAL A 100 -4.13 -7.74 -4.86
N LEU A 101 -3.87 -6.52 -5.31
CA LEU A 101 -4.76 -5.37 -5.14
C LEU A 101 -5.49 -5.16 -6.47
N ARG A 102 -6.82 -5.27 -6.45
CA ARG A 102 -7.67 -5.07 -7.63
C ARG A 102 -8.21 -3.64 -7.64
N ASP A 103 -8.54 -3.16 -8.83
CA ASP A 103 -9.21 -1.87 -9.02
C ASP A 103 -8.42 -0.68 -8.44
N VAL A 104 -7.08 -0.77 -8.49
CA VAL A 104 -6.15 0.31 -8.18
C VAL A 104 -5.79 1.01 -9.48
N GLY A 105 -6.24 2.26 -9.67
CA GLY A 105 -6.13 2.96 -10.94
C GLY A 105 -7.22 3.99 -11.14
#